data_AF-A0A197JHV4-F1
#
_entry.id   AF-A0A197JHV4-F1
#
_cell.length_a   1.000
_cell.length_b   1.000
_cell.length_c   1.000
_cell.angle_alpha   90.00
_cell.angle_beta   90.00
_cell.angle_gamma   90.00
#
_symmetry.space_group_name_H-M   'P 1'
#
loop_
_entity.id
_entity.type
_entity.pdbx_description
1 polymer ?
#
loop_
_entity_poly.entity_id
_entity_poly.type
_entity_poly.pdbx_seq_one_letter_code
_entity_poly.pdbx_strand_id
1 'polypeptide(L)'
;MTKDTGTFSFELELVKRAGCEVWIYAPSLPSKVTNQPELRDNPMIHFVETAIGKTDRISRDGTPFITLSTIMKDNGHFWVDFLKLDVEGAEYRLLDSWMEHYDDVLPFSQLLVEIHLIDEDGDEVLFSDFRQWWERVEAAGLRPFWAEQDLSSESLMASLNLTGEPVKFSHYSFINTRGRHILVK
;
A
#
# COMPACT_ATOMS: atom_id res chain seq x y z
N MET A 1 7.30 -16.17 13.55
CA MET A 1 7.99 -16.13 12.25
C MET A 1 7.75 -14.72 11.72
N THR A 2 8.79 -13.95 11.46
CA THR A 2 8.69 -12.51 11.21
C THR A 2 7.94 -12.24 9.91
N LYS A 3 6.79 -11.56 10.03
CA LYS A 3 6.14 -10.80 8.95
C LYS A 3 7.22 -10.00 8.22
N ASP A 4 7.14 -9.98 6.90
CA ASP A 4 8.13 -9.55 5.92
C ASP A 4 9.22 -8.59 6.48
N THR A 5 10.45 -9.10 6.61
CA THR A 5 11.58 -8.33 7.11
C THR A 5 12.09 -7.38 6.01
N GLY A 6 11.34 -6.32 5.71
CA GLY A 6 11.85 -5.10 5.07
C GLY A 6 12.82 -5.29 3.90
N THR A 7 12.51 -6.21 2.97
CA THR A 7 13.36 -6.39 1.79
C THR A 7 12.95 -5.37 0.73
N PHE A 8 13.70 -4.27 0.64
CA PHE A 8 13.46 -3.23 -0.37
C PHE A 8 13.99 -3.61 -1.77
N SER A 9 14.01 -4.91 -2.06
CA SER A 9 14.59 -5.47 -3.28
C SER A 9 13.80 -5.05 -4.52
N PHE A 10 12.47 -4.98 -4.40
CA PHE A 10 11.59 -4.49 -5.46
C PHE A 10 11.87 -3.03 -5.79
N GLU A 11 11.90 -2.17 -4.77
CA GLU A 11 12.18 -0.74 -4.89
C GLU A 11 13.57 -0.50 -5.49
N LEU A 12 14.57 -1.29 -5.08
CA LEU A 12 15.90 -1.27 -5.67
C LEU A 12 15.90 -1.59 -7.17
N GLU A 13 15.17 -2.64 -7.57
CA GLU A 13 15.12 -3.06 -8.96
C GLU A 13 14.36 -2.05 -9.84
N LEU A 14 13.37 -1.33 -9.31
CA LEU A 14 12.73 -0.21 -10.00
C LEU A 14 13.74 0.89 -10.34
N VAL A 15 14.55 1.31 -9.36
CA VAL A 15 15.61 2.31 -9.60
C VAL A 15 16.62 1.79 -10.62
N LYS A 16 17.13 0.57 -10.43
CA LYS A 16 18.20 0.01 -11.28
C LYS A 16 17.78 -0.23 -12.72
N ARG A 17 16.54 -0.66 -12.96
CA ARG A 17 16.07 -1.07 -14.29
C ARG A 17 15.31 0.02 -15.03
N ALA A 18 14.57 0.85 -14.30
CA ALA A 18 13.67 1.84 -14.88
C ALA A 18 14.06 3.29 -14.55
N GLY A 19 15.02 3.51 -13.65
CA GLY A 19 15.43 4.86 -13.24
C GLY A 19 14.34 5.60 -12.47
N CYS A 20 13.43 4.86 -11.81
CA CYS A 20 12.36 5.45 -11.03
C CYS A 20 12.89 6.23 -9.82
N GLU A 21 12.19 7.30 -9.47
CA GLU A 21 12.30 7.94 -8.16
C GLU A 21 11.32 7.26 -7.21
N VAL A 22 11.79 6.85 -6.03
CA VAL A 22 11.03 6.02 -5.09
C VAL A 22 10.92 6.72 -3.75
N TRP A 23 9.69 6.90 -3.27
CA TRP A 23 9.40 7.49 -1.97
C TRP A 23 8.77 6.45 -1.05
N ILE A 24 9.39 6.23 0.11
CA ILE A 24 9.02 5.19 1.07
C ILE A 24 8.58 5.86 2.37
N TYR A 25 7.31 5.71 2.69
CA TYR A 25 6.68 6.20 3.90
C TYR A 25 6.42 5.02 4.84
N ALA A 26 7.12 4.97 5.97
CA ALA A 26 6.84 3.98 7.00
C ALA A 26 7.27 4.46 8.39
N PRO A 27 6.56 4.04 9.44
CA PRO A 27 7.06 4.21 10.80
C PRO A 27 8.29 3.32 11.03
N SER A 28 9.24 3.77 11.85
CA SER A 28 10.44 3.00 12.24
C SER A 28 11.39 2.66 11.09
N LEU A 29 11.46 3.49 10.05
CA LEU A 29 12.39 3.31 8.93
C LEU A 29 13.88 3.19 9.32
N PRO A 30 14.41 3.96 10.30
CA PRO A 30 15.84 3.93 10.60
C PRO A 30 16.36 2.52 10.87
N SER A 31 15.62 1.68 11.59
CA SER A 31 16.04 0.30 11.89
C SER A 31 16.08 -0.61 10.66
N LYS A 32 15.25 -0.35 9.65
CA LYS A 32 15.13 -1.16 8.42
C LYS A 32 16.24 -0.86 7.40
N VAL A 33 16.74 0.39 7.36
CA VAL A 33 17.66 0.85 6.28
C VAL A 33 19.10 1.06 6.73
N THR A 34 19.38 1.13 8.04
CA THR A 34 20.71 1.47 8.58
C THR A 34 21.84 0.61 8.01
N ASN A 35 21.58 -0.68 7.75
CA ASN A 35 22.58 -1.63 7.25
C ASN A 35 22.50 -1.92 5.74
N GLN A 36 21.82 -1.07 4.98
CA GLN A 36 21.61 -1.24 3.53
C GLN A 36 22.11 0.00 2.78
N PRO A 37 23.44 0.15 2.53
CA PRO A 37 24.02 1.35 1.92
C PRO A 37 23.46 1.64 0.51
N GLU A 38 23.13 0.61 -0.26
CA GLU A 38 22.51 0.71 -1.58
C GLU A 38 21.10 1.32 -1.58
N LEU A 39 20.46 1.38 -0.41
CA LEU A 39 19.23 2.14 -0.18
C LEU A 39 19.55 3.52 0.38
N ARG A 40 20.30 3.55 1.49
CA ARG A 40 20.58 4.76 2.28
C ARG A 40 21.29 5.84 1.47
N ASP A 41 22.24 5.45 0.63
CA ASP A 41 23.10 6.37 -0.12
C ASP A 41 22.61 6.58 -1.55
N ASN A 42 21.44 6.03 -1.92
CA ASN A 42 20.88 6.14 -3.26
C ASN A 42 20.04 7.43 -3.39
N PRO A 43 20.42 8.37 -4.27
CA PRO A 43 19.72 9.66 -4.37
C PRO A 43 18.30 9.54 -4.97
N MET A 44 17.94 8.40 -5.57
CA MET A 44 16.61 8.15 -6.13
C MET A 44 15.65 7.51 -5.11
N ILE A 45 16.10 7.23 -3.90
CA ILE A 45 15.31 6.58 -2.86
C ILE A 45 15.19 7.52 -1.66
N HIS A 46 13.96 7.91 -1.36
CA HIS A 46 13.63 8.86 -0.31
C HIS A 46 12.88 8.14 0.80
N PHE A 47 13.41 8.22 2.03
CA PHE A 47 12.80 7.64 3.21
C PHE A 47 12.17 8.71 4.08
N VAL A 48 10.89 8.54 4.42
CA VAL A 48 10.15 9.48 5.26
C VAL A 48 9.51 8.72 6.43
N GLU A 49 9.96 9.03 7.64
CA GLU A 49 9.51 8.37 8.87
C GLU A 49 8.14 8.89 9.32
N THR A 50 7.10 8.42 8.65
CA THR A 50 5.70 8.75 8.93
C THR A 50 4.81 7.60 8.47
N ALA A 51 3.64 7.49 9.07
CA ALA A 51 2.56 6.64 8.59
C ALA A 51 1.66 7.41 7.61
N ILE A 52 0.95 6.68 6.77
CA ILE A 52 -0.13 7.22 5.94
C ILE A 52 -1.46 7.10 6.69
N GLY A 53 -2.31 8.12 6.60
CA GLY A 53 -3.58 8.17 7.34
C GLY A 53 -4.71 8.85 6.57
N LYS A 54 -5.94 8.66 7.06
CA LYS A 54 -7.14 9.37 6.55
C LYS A 54 -7.06 10.89 6.72
N THR A 55 -6.37 11.35 7.75
CA THR A 55 -6.19 12.78 8.07
C THR A 55 -4.79 13.03 8.59
N ASP A 56 -4.26 14.23 8.36
CA ASP A 56 -3.01 14.68 8.97
C ASP A 56 -3.19 14.78 10.48
N ARG A 57 -2.43 14.00 11.25
CA ARG A 57 -2.50 13.96 12.72
C ARG A 57 -1.21 13.40 13.33
N ILE A 58 -1.07 13.57 14.63
CA ILE A 58 -0.05 12.88 15.43
C ILE A 58 -0.78 11.92 16.36
N SER A 59 -0.42 10.64 16.35
CA SER A 59 -0.97 9.63 17.27
C SER A 59 -0.45 9.82 18.70
N ARG A 60 -1.04 9.11 19.66
CA ARG A 60 -0.71 9.25 21.08
C ARG A 60 0.75 8.91 21.41
N ASP A 61 1.33 7.99 20.67
CA ASP A 61 2.74 7.58 20.75
C ASP A 61 3.69 8.50 19.98
N GLY A 62 3.18 9.57 19.37
CA GLY A 62 3.97 10.57 18.66
C GLY A 62 4.22 10.26 17.19
N THR A 63 3.70 9.16 16.64
CA THR A 63 3.85 8.84 15.22
C THR A 63 3.05 9.83 14.37
N PRO A 64 3.67 10.51 13.39
CA PRO A 64 2.94 11.33 12.45
C PRO A 64 2.18 10.45 11.46
N PHE A 65 0.96 10.85 11.16
CA PHE A 65 0.13 10.31 10.09
C PHE A 65 -0.16 11.45 9.13
N ILE A 66 0.09 11.22 7.83
CA ILE A 66 -0.18 12.21 6.78
C ILE A 66 -1.05 11.60 5.68
N THR A 67 -1.88 12.42 5.04
CA THR A 67 -2.73 12.00 3.94
C THR A 67 -1.92 11.80 2.66
N LEU A 68 -2.47 11.00 1.73
CA LEU A 68 -1.93 10.89 0.38
C LEU A 68 -1.85 12.27 -0.30
N SER A 69 -2.84 13.15 -0.09
CA SER A 69 -2.81 14.50 -0.65
C SER A 69 -1.65 15.34 -0.10
N THR A 70 -1.33 15.24 1.19
CA THR A 70 -0.18 15.94 1.79
C THR A 70 1.13 15.37 1.25
N ILE A 71 1.27 14.04 1.17
CA ILE A 71 2.43 13.36 0.55
C ILE A 71 2.67 13.89 -0.87
N MET A 72 1.63 13.88 -1.70
CA MET A 72 1.70 14.32 -3.10
C MET A 72 2.14 15.79 -3.18
N LYS A 73 1.54 16.65 -2.35
CA LYS A 73 1.85 18.08 -2.31
C LYS A 73 3.29 18.35 -1.87
N ASP A 74 3.75 17.71 -0.80
CA ASP A 74 5.08 17.96 -0.22
C ASP A 74 6.20 17.54 -1.16
N ASN A 75 5.97 16.50 -1.97
CA ASN A 75 6.91 16.06 -2.99
C ASN A 75 6.74 16.79 -4.33
N GLY A 76 5.73 17.66 -4.48
CA GLY A 76 5.40 18.29 -5.76
C GLY A 76 4.88 17.32 -6.82
N HIS A 77 4.35 16.16 -6.41
CA HIS A 77 3.78 15.15 -7.29
C HIS A 77 2.33 15.50 -7.64
N PHE A 78 2.02 15.49 -8.93
CA PHE A 78 0.65 15.58 -9.43
C PHE A 78 0.07 14.20 -9.79
N TRP A 79 0.95 13.22 -9.99
CA TRP A 79 0.60 11.86 -10.40
C TRP A 79 1.68 10.88 -9.96
N VAL A 80 1.29 9.65 -9.64
CA VAL A 80 2.19 8.55 -9.27
C VAL A 80 2.04 7.39 -10.25
N ASP A 81 3.15 6.88 -10.81
CA ASP A 81 3.07 5.75 -11.75
C ASP A 81 2.71 4.43 -11.05
N PHE A 82 3.28 4.19 -9.86
CA PHE A 82 3.05 2.99 -9.07
C PHE A 82 2.91 3.36 -7.59
N LEU A 83 1.76 3.06 -7.00
CA LEU A 83 1.55 3.16 -5.56
C LEU A 83 1.54 1.75 -4.96
N LYS A 84 2.45 1.46 -4.03
CA LYS A 84 2.44 0.24 -3.23
C LYS A 84 1.87 0.56 -1.84
N LEU A 85 0.94 -0.27 -1.36
CA LEU A 85 0.22 -0.06 -0.11
C LEU A 85 0.19 -1.36 0.71
N ASP A 86 0.78 -1.31 1.89
CA ASP A 86 0.71 -2.33 2.93
C ASP A 86 0.65 -1.57 4.25
N VAL A 87 -0.53 -1.57 4.88
CA VAL A 87 -0.87 -0.71 6.02
C VAL A 87 -1.64 -1.45 7.11
N GLU A 88 -1.52 -2.78 7.13
CA GLU A 88 -1.93 -3.61 8.26
C GLU A 88 -3.42 -3.42 8.64
N GLY A 89 -4.34 -3.56 7.68
CA GLY A 89 -5.80 -3.47 7.91
C GLY A 89 -6.41 -2.10 7.62
N ALA A 90 -5.59 -1.05 7.52
CA ALA A 90 -6.08 0.30 7.22
C ALA A 90 -6.43 0.52 5.73
N GLU A 91 -6.29 -0.50 4.87
CA GLU A 91 -6.48 -0.37 3.42
C GLU A 91 -7.89 0.12 3.08
N TYR A 92 -8.92 -0.47 3.71
CA TYR A 92 -10.32 -0.15 3.47
C TYR A 92 -10.62 1.32 3.69
N ARG A 93 -10.25 1.81 4.88
CA ARG A 93 -10.49 3.18 5.31
C ARG A 93 -9.69 4.20 4.48
N LEU A 94 -8.46 3.87 4.12
CA LEU A 94 -7.63 4.74 3.29
C LEU A 94 -8.17 4.86 1.87
N LEU A 95 -8.45 3.73 1.22
CA LEU A 95 -8.99 3.72 -0.15
C LEU A 95 -10.35 4.39 -0.21
N ASP A 96 -11.22 4.18 0.79
CA ASP A 96 -12.47 4.92 0.90
C ASP A 96 -12.25 6.43 0.99
N SER A 97 -11.33 6.86 1.86
CA SER A 97 -10.99 8.28 1.98
C SER A 97 -10.42 8.88 0.70
N TRP A 98 -9.66 8.11 -0.09
CA TRP A 98 -9.11 8.61 -1.34
C TRP A 98 -10.18 8.68 -2.42
N MET A 99 -11.06 7.68 -2.51
CA MET A 99 -12.20 7.71 -3.42
C MET A 99 -13.13 8.89 -3.13
N GLU A 100 -13.37 9.21 -1.85
CA GLU A 100 -14.12 10.38 -1.39
C GLU A 100 -13.41 11.72 -1.66
N HIS A 101 -12.08 11.74 -1.58
CA HIS A 101 -11.32 12.98 -1.75
C HIS A 101 -11.11 13.34 -3.23
N TYR A 102 -10.85 12.32 -4.07
CA TYR A 102 -10.45 12.54 -5.46
C TYR A 102 -11.62 12.47 -6.45
N ASP A 103 -12.82 12.01 -6.04
CA ASP A 103 -14.16 11.95 -6.70
C ASP A 103 -14.25 11.49 -8.18
N ASP A 104 -13.29 11.84 -9.02
CA ASP A 104 -13.21 11.57 -10.45
C ASP A 104 -12.12 10.51 -10.75
N VAL A 105 -10.87 10.80 -10.36
CA VAL A 105 -9.68 10.00 -10.73
C VAL A 105 -8.67 9.95 -9.58
N LEU A 106 -8.36 8.74 -9.11
CA LEU A 106 -7.28 8.52 -8.14
C LEU A 106 -5.92 8.91 -8.75
N PRO A 107 -5.00 9.55 -7.99
CA PRO A 107 -3.81 10.22 -8.53
C PRO A 107 -2.66 9.26 -8.86
N PHE A 108 -2.96 8.03 -9.28
CA PHE A 108 -1.97 7.01 -9.61
C PHE A 108 -2.39 6.10 -10.76
N SER A 109 -1.42 5.59 -11.52
CA SER A 109 -1.68 4.68 -12.66
C SER A 109 -1.96 3.25 -12.21
N GLN A 110 -1.21 2.75 -11.22
CA GLN A 110 -1.32 1.39 -10.72
C GLN A 110 -1.24 1.37 -9.19
N LEU A 111 -2.01 0.46 -8.59
CA LEU A 111 -2.00 0.19 -7.15
C LEU A 111 -1.59 -1.26 -6.92
N LEU A 112 -0.52 -1.47 -6.17
CA LEU A 112 -0.14 -2.77 -5.61
C LEU A 112 -0.52 -2.72 -4.14
N VAL A 113 -1.43 -3.57 -3.70
CA VAL A 113 -1.97 -3.51 -2.33
C VAL A 113 -1.99 -4.90 -1.70
N GLU A 114 -1.50 -5.01 -0.47
CA GLU A 114 -1.78 -6.16 0.39
C GLU A 114 -3.12 -5.92 1.07
N ILE A 115 -4.15 -6.66 0.65
CA ILE A 115 -5.48 -6.53 1.25
C ILE A 115 -5.56 -7.47 2.44
N HIS A 116 -5.64 -6.90 3.63
CA HIS A 116 -5.91 -7.62 4.86
C HIS A 116 -7.40 -7.98 4.95
N LEU A 117 -7.74 -9.18 5.42
CA LEU A 117 -9.12 -9.64 5.69
C LEU A 117 -9.59 -9.27 7.11
N ILE A 118 -8.84 -8.40 7.76
CA ILE A 118 -9.16 -7.71 9.01
C ILE A 118 -9.12 -6.20 8.77
N ASP A 119 -9.80 -5.43 9.61
CA ASP A 119 -9.71 -3.98 9.60
C ASP A 119 -8.58 -3.45 10.52
N GLU A 120 -8.45 -2.12 10.60
CA GLU A 120 -7.43 -1.44 11.41
C GLU A 120 -7.56 -1.66 12.92
N ASP A 121 -8.74 -2.11 13.39
CA ASP A 121 -9.00 -2.46 14.79
C ASP A 121 -8.73 -3.96 15.06
N GLY A 122 -8.51 -4.75 14.01
CA GLY A 122 -8.20 -6.18 14.05
C GLY A 122 -9.42 -7.09 13.96
N ASP A 123 -10.60 -6.53 13.66
CA ASP A 123 -11.84 -7.27 13.50
C ASP A 123 -11.93 -7.87 12.08
N GLU A 124 -12.56 -9.04 11.96
CA GLU A 124 -12.76 -9.70 10.66
C GLU A 124 -13.68 -8.87 9.75
N VAL A 125 -13.28 -8.71 8.49
CA VAL A 125 -14.11 -8.03 7.49
C VAL A 125 -15.16 -8.99 6.95
N LEU A 126 -16.44 -8.70 7.19
CA LEU A 126 -17.53 -9.50 6.64
C LEU A 126 -17.53 -9.46 5.12
N PHE A 127 -17.84 -10.59 4.48
CA PHE A 127 -17.90 -10.68 3.02
C PHE A 127 -18.86 -9.66 2.38
N SER A 128 -19.95 -9.31 3.07
CA SER A 128 -20.89 -8.28 2.61
C SER A 128 -20.25 -6.90 2.53
N ASP A 129 -19.37 -6.57 3.47
CA ASP A 129 -18.71 -5.27 3.57
C ASP A 129 -17.53 -5.22 2.61
N PHE A 130 -16.76 -6.31 2.54
CA PHE A 130 -15.73 -6.52 1.52
C PHE A 130 -16.28 -6.33 0.11
N ARG A 131 -17.42 -6.97 -0.21
CA ARG A 131 -18.05 -6.86 -1.53
C ARG A 131 -18.46 -5.41 -1.86
N GLN A 132 -19.07 -4.71 -0.91
CA GLN A 132 -19.47 -3.31 -1.11
C GLN A 132 -18.27 -2.40 -1.33
N TRP A 133 -17.21 -2.60 -0.55
CA TRP A 133 -15.95 -1.89 -0.71
C TRP A 133 -15.31 -2.19 -2.07
N TRP A 134 -15.27 -3.45 -2.49
CA TRP A 134 -14.75 -3.86 -3.79
C TRP A 134 -15.49 -3.22 -4.95
N GLU A 135 -16.83 -3.20 -4.91
CA GLU A 135 -17.68 -2.54 -5.90
C GLU A 135 -17.37 -1.02 -5.98
N ARG A 136 -17.05 -0.36 -4.85
CA ARG A 136 -16.61 1.04 -4.84
C ARG A 136 -15.23 1.21 -5.48
N VAL A 137 -14.27 0.35 -5.16
CA VAL A 137 -12.92 0.33 -5.75
C VAL A 137 -13.01 0.20 -7.28
N GLU A 138 -13.83 -0.72 -7.77
CA GLU A 138 -14.10 -0.87 -9.20
C GLU A 138 -14.80 0.34 -9.81
N ALA A 139 -15.78 0.92 -9.09
CA ALA A 139 -16.48 2.12 -9.52
C ALA A 139 -15.55 3.34 -9.57
N ALA A 140 -14.49 3.40 -8.77
CA ALA A 140 -13.44 4.42 -8.85
C ALA A 140 -12.45 4.21 -10.02
N GLY A 141 -12.60 3.13 -10.78
CA GLY A 141 -11.81 2.86 -11.99
C GLY A 141 -10.67 1.86 -11.79
N LEU A 142 -10.46 1.35 -10.58
CA LEU A 142 -9.42 0.36 -10.31
C LEU A 142 -9.87 -1.02 -10.79
N ARG A 143 -9.11 -1.63 -11.71
CA ARG A 143 -9.37 -2.97 -12.22
C ARG A 143 -8.27 -3.93 -11.80
N PRO A 144 -8.60 -5.04 -11.11
CA PRO A 144 -7.60 -6.03 -10.75
C PRO A 144 -7.09 -6.72 -12.01
N PHE A 145 -5.78 -6.90 -12.13
CA PHE A 145 -5.18 -7.66 -13.23
C PHE A 145 -4.25 -8.77 -12.76
N TRP A 146 -3.87 -8.76 -11.48
CA TRP A 146 -3.10 -9.81 -10.84
C TRP A 146 -3.51 -9.96 -9.38
N ALA A 147 -3.42 -11.18 -8.88
CA ALA A 147 -3.55 -11.50 -7.47
C ALA A 147 -2.55 -12.60 -7.12
N GLU A 148 -1.91 -12.47 -5.96
CA GLU A 148 -1.01 -13.46 -5.41
C GLU A 148 -1.39 -13.71 -3.96
N GLN A 149 -1.60 -14.98 -3.62
CA GLN A 149 -1.76 -15.38 -2.23
C GLN A 149 -0.40 -15.30 -1.56
N ASP A 150 -0.35 -14.72 -0.37
CA ASP A 150 0.86 -14.79 0.43
C ASP A 150 1.16 -16.26 0.77
N LEU A 151 2.40 -16.67 0.50
CA LEU A 151 2.90 -18.02 0.76
C LEU A 151 3.74 -18.09 2.04
N SER A 152 3.69 -17.06 2.90
CA SER A 152 4.28 -17.14 4.23
C SER A 152 3.76 -18.38 4.98
N SER A 153 4.57 -18.93 5.89
CA SER A 153 4.11 -20.10 6.64
C SER A 153 2.85 -19.82 7.45
N GLU A 154 2.56 -18.57 7.83
CA GLU A 154 1.30 -18.23 8.49
C GLU A 154 0.12 -18.43 7.53
N SER A 155 0.20 -17.82 6.34
CA SER A 155 -0.83 -17.92 5.30
C SER A 155 -0.99 -19.35 4.76
N LEU A 156 0.10 -20.11 4.64
CA LEU A 156 0.05 -21.52 4.25
C LEU A 156 -0.61 -22.38 5.34
N MET A 157 -0.27 -22.18 6.61
CA MET A 157 -0.87 -22.95 7.70
C MET A 157 -2.36 -22.61 7.88
N ALA A 158 -2.74 -21.35 7.67
CA ALA A 158 -4.14 -20.92 7.64
C ALA A 158 -4.91 -21.53 6.47
N SER A 159 -4.37 -21.49 5.24
CA SER A 159 -5.03 -22.07 4.05
C SER A 159 -5.18 -23.60 4.10
N LEU A 160 -4.29 -24.29 4.81
CA LEU A 160 -4.38 -25.73 5.09
C LEU A 160 -5.26 -26.07 6.30
N ASN A 161 -5.86 -25.07 6.95
CA ASN A 161 -6.68 -25.23 8.15
C ASN A 161 -5.93 -25.90 9.32
N LEU A 162 -4.62 -25.65 9.43
CA LEU A 162 -3.75 -26.24 10.46
C LEU A 162 -3.69 -25.40 11.74
N THR A 163 -4.09 -24.14 11.66
CA THR A 163 -4.14 -23.20 12.79
C THR A 163 -5.54 -22.99 13.34
N GLY A 164 -6.58 -23.31 12.55
CA GLY A 164 -7.96 -22.89 12.81
C GLY A 164 -8.22 -21.40 12.56
N GLU A 165 -7.21 -20.67 12.07
CA GLU A 165 -7.28 -19.25 11.73
C GLU A 165 -7.54 -19.10 10.22
N PRO A 166 -8.36 -18.12 9.78
CA PRO A 166 -8.55 -17.84 8.37
C PRO A 166 -7.27 -17.27 7.73
N VAL A 167 -7.18 -17.35 6.40
CA VAL A 167 -6.18 -16.58 5.65
C VAL A 167 -6.39 -15.11 5.97
N LYS A 168 -5.32 -14.37 6.25
CA LYS A 168 -5.43 -13.01 6.78
C LYS A 168 -5.19 -11.91 5.76
N PHE A 169 -4.55 -12.20 4.61
CA PHE A 169 -4.25 -11.18 3.61
C PHE A 169 -3.90 -11.78 2.25
N SER A 170 -4.01 -10.98 1.19
CA SER A 170 -3.63 -11.34 -0.19
C SER A 170 -3.16 -10.11 -0.96
N HIS A 171 -2.17 -10.29 -1.83
CA HIS A 171 -1.66 -9.23 -2.68
C HIS A 171 -2.50 -9.08 -3.95
N TYR A 172 -2.82 -7.85 -4.31
CA TYR A 172 -3.51 -7.50 -5.55
C TYR A 172 -2.79 -6.39 -6.29
N SER A 173 -2.81 -6.48 -7.62
CA SER A 173 -2.39 -5.40 -8.50
C SER A 173 -3.59 -4.88 -9.30
N PHE A 174 -3.80 -3.58 -9.23
CA PHE A 174 -4.85 -2.86 -9.93
C PHE A 174 -4.27 -1.88 -10.94
N ILE A 175 -4.98 -1.70 -12.06
CA ILE A 175 -4.76 -0.63 -13.02
C ILE A 175 -5.89 0.40 -12.92
N ASN A 176 -5.54 1.69 -12.93
CA ASN A 176 -6.51 2.78 -12.88
C ASN A 176 -7.01 3.12 -14.29
N THR A 177 -8.15 2.54 -14.66
CA THR A 177 -8.75 2.73 -15.99
C THR A 177 -9.38 4.10 -16.24
N ARG A 178 -9.46 4.96 -15.21
CA ARG A 178 -9.89 6.36 -15.35
C ARG A 178 -8.71 7.34 -15.46
N GLY A 179 -7.51 6.90 -15.11
CA GLY A 179 -6.30 7.70 -15.23
C GLY A 179 -5.89 7.94 -16.68
N ARG A 180 -5.25 9.08 -16.94
CA ARG A 180 -4.60 9.36 -18.24
C ARG A 180 -3.12 9.02 -18.14
N HIS A 181 -2.77 7.77 -18.45
CA HIS A 181 -1.39 7.29 -18.40
C HIS A 181 -1.09 6.34 -19.56
N ILE A 182 0.19 6.02 -19.79
CA ILE A 182 0.63 5.31 -21.01
C ILE A 182 -0.06 3.96 -21.27
N LEU A 183 -0.56 3.30 -20.21
CA LEU A 183 -1.23 2.00 -20.27
C LEU A 183 -2.73 2.10 -20.59
N VAL A 184 -3.34 3.27 -20.40
CA VAL A 184 -4.77 3.53 -20.61
C VAL A 184 -4.90 4.82 -21.43
N LYS A 185 -5.19 4.66 -22.72
CA LYS A 185 -5.27 5.76 -23.70
C LYS A 185 -6.70 6.24 -23.90
#